data_AF-A0A3A9XIQ5-F1
#
_entry.id   AF-A0A3A9XIQ5-F1
#
_cell.length_a   1.000
_cell.length_b   1.000
_cell.length_c   1.000
_cell.angle_alpha   90.00
_cell.angle_beta   90.00
_cell.angle_gamma   90.00
#
_symmetry.space_group_name_H-M   'P 1'
#
loop_
_entity.id
_entity.type
_entity.pdbx_description
1 polymer ?
#
loop_
_entity_poly.entity_id
_entity_poly.type
_entity_poly.pdbx_seq_one_letter_code
_entity_poly.pdbx_strand_id
1 'polypeptide(L)'
;MTSGQAGEQADRLGLRGNPPRVLVLTAAVTVTALVAAVVGLTLPHRLPVDDPLPAPARYGIAVAVLALAQLARLRFRAPAGMVSISWGEAALIICLYLVPAGWIPSATLIGAGLAWSALSAYGERRPVLETVRIAASLSAASALAVAVTTTLGHPLLATPTPGLSAAMIAGAVTYLLVTAWLSGVTLGLRLGVPIGPPLLAALRGKLLMFVGNVAVGLVVVVLLHVDARWLLLLPPPLWLLQQTYRHRLRADQEQRTWRTFAESTAALNQLDERGVAGAAVAGALALFHAELVDVDVARADGSWWRYRGDAAGGLV
;
A
#
# COMPACT_ATOMS: atom_id res chain seq x y z
N MET A 1 -10.42 -1.15 -41.08
CA MET A 1 -10.65 -1.98 -39.88
C MET A 1 -9.49 -1.89 -38.85
N THR A 2 -8.89 -0.71 -38.65
CA THR A 2 -7.71 -0.52 -37.77
C THR A 2 -7.98 0.29 -36.50
N SER A 3 -9.18 0.86 -36.35
CA SER A 3 -9.55 1.70 -35.19
C SER A 3 -9.79 0.90 -33.90
N GLY A 4 -10.13 -0.39 -34.00
CA GLY A 4 -10.36 -1.27 -32.84
C GLY A 4 -9.08 -1.60 -32.07
N GLN A 5 -8.00 -1.95 -32.77
CA GLN A 5 -6.74 -2.36 -32.12
C GLN A 5 -6.04 -1.22 -31.38
N ALA A 6 -6.06 0.01 -31.92
CA ALA A 6 -5.48 1.17 -31.24
C ALA A 6 -6.24 1.53 -29.96
N GLY A 7 -7.57 1.35 -29.95
CA GLY A 7 -8.40 1.55 -28.77
C GLY A 7 -8.13 0.53 -27.67
N GLU A 8 -8.05 -0.75 -28.02
CA GLU A 8 -7.72 -1.83 -27.07
C GLU A 8 -6.32 -1.70 -26.48
N GLN A 9 -5.33 -1.27 -27.28
CA GLN A 9 -3.96 -1.03 -26.80
C GLN A 9 -3.91 0.17 -25.83
N ALA A 10 -4.60 1.27 -26.14
CA ALA A 10 -4.65 2.44 -25.26
C ALA A 10 -5.33 2.14 -23.91
N ASP A 11 -6.36 1.28 -23.90
CA ASP A 11 -7.02 0.81 -22.68
C ASP A 11 -6.14 -0.15 -21.88
N ARG A 12 -5.44 -1.10 -22.53
CA ARG A 12 -4.48 -1.99 -21.86
C ARG A 12 -3.32 -1.21 -21.23
N LEU A 13 -2.86 -0.16 -21.90
CA LEU A 13 -1.82 0.74 -21.37
C LEU A 13 -2.37 1.65 -20.26
N GLY A 14 -3.69 1.82 -20.14
CA GLY A 14 -4.31 2.73 -19.18
C GLY A 14 -4.08 4.20 -19.50
N LEU A 15 -3.93 4.55 -20.79
CA LEU A 15 -3.77 5.94 -21.23
C LEU A 15 -5.12 6.67 -21.29
N ARG A 16 -6.20 5.95 -21.58
CA ARG A 16 -7.57 6.49 -21.57
C ARG A 16 -8.08 6.65 -20.13
N GLY A 17 -8.63 7.83 -19.83
CA GLY A 17 -9.25 8.13 -18.52
C GLY A 17 -8.32 8.68 -17.44
N ASN A 18 -7.01 8.78 -17.68
CA ASN A 18 -6.09 9.41 -16.73
C ASN A 18 -5.94 10.91 -17.02
N PRO A 19 -6.08 11.80 -16.02
CA PRO A 19 -5.86 13.23 -16.24
C PRO A 19 -4.39 13.49 -16.59
N PRO A 20 -4.09 14.48 -17.47
CA PRO A 20 -2.74 14.71 -18.00
C PRO A 20 -1.71 14.96 -16.90
N ARG A 21 -2.13 15.58 -15.79
CA ARG A 21 -1.27 15.82 -14.61
C ARG A 21 -0.77 14.51 -13.98
N VAL A 22 -1.58 13.45 -13.98
CA VAL A 22 -1.16 12.12 -13.46
C VAL A 22 -0.17 11.46 -14.41
N LEU A 23 -0.32 11.67 -15.71
CA LEU A 23 0.64 11.17 -16.71
C LEU A 23 2.00 11.86 -16.55
N VAL A 24 2.01 13.19 -16.40
CA VAL A 24 3.23 13.97 -16.16
C VAL A 24 3.91 13.53 -14.86
N LEU A 25 3.15 13.37 -13.77
CA LEU A 25 3.70 12.86 -12.50
C LEU A 25 4.29 11.46 -12.68
N THR A 26 3.57 10.57 -13.39
CA THR A 26 4.04 9.20 -13.63
C THR A 26 5.34 9.20 -14.43
N ALA A 27 5.43 10.01 -15.48
CA ALA A 27 6.63 10.18 -16.28
C ALA A 27 7.80 10.71 -15.43
N ALA A 28 7.57 11.79 -14.66
CA ALA A 28 8.58 12.38 -13.79
C ALA A 28 9.12 11.38 -12.75
N VAL A 29 8.23 10.66 -12.06
CA VAL A 29 8.62 9.65 -11.05
C VAL A 29 9.36 8.48 -11.72
N THR A 30 8.94 8.06 -12.91
CA THR A 30 9.62 6.99 -13.67
C THR A 30 11.02 7.42 -14.08
N VAL A 31 11.20 8.63 -14.61
CA VAL A 31 12.51 9.18 -14.95
C VAL A 31 13.40 9.26 -13.70
N THR A 32 12.90 9.80 -12.59
CA THR A 32 13.65 9.86 -11.33
C THR A 32 14.08 8.48 -10.84
N ALA A 33 13.18 7.49 -10.90
CA ALA A 33 13.48 6.12 -10.51
C ALA A 33 14.56 5.49 -11.40
N LEU A 34 14.50 5.70 -12.72
CA LEU A 34 15.49 5.20 -13.67
C LEU A 34 16.85 5.88 -13.46
N VAL A 35 16.88 7.19 -13.27
CA VAL A 35 18.12 7.93 -12.97
C VAL A 35 18.74 7.41 -11.68
N ALA A 36 17.96 7.27 -10.60
CA ALA A 36 18.47 6.74 -9.33
C ALA A 36 18.98 5.30 -9.47
N ALA A 37 18.30 4.45 -10.24
CA ALA A 37 18.72 3.08 -10.51
C ALA A 37 20.03 3.02 -11.30
N VAL A 38 20.16 3.81 -12.37
CA VAL A 38 21.37 3.86 -13.21
C VAL A 38 22.54 4.44 -12.43
N VAL A 39 22.37 5.60 -11.80
CA VAL A 39 23.41 6.23 -10.98
C VAL A 39 23.86 5.27 -9.88
N GLY A 40 22.91 4.67 -9.17
CA GLY A 40 23.18 3.71 -8.10
C GLY A 40 23.95 2.48 -8.58
N LEU A 41 23.70 1.96 -9.79
CA LEU A 41 24.46 0.85 -10.36
C LEU A 41 25.87 1.25 -10.82
N THR A 42 26.08 2.50 -11.22
CA THR A 42 27.38 2.99 -11.74
C THR A 42 28.35 3.45 -10.66
N LEU A 43 27.87 3.76 -9.45
CA LEU A 43 28.76 4.16 -8.36
C LEU A 43 29.70 2.99 -7.99
N PRO A 44 30.94 3.27 -7.55
CA PRO A 44 31.84 2.22 -7.09
C PRO A 44 31.34 1.67 -5.75
N HIS A 45 31.26 0.34 -5.63
CA HIS A 45 30.88 -0.34 -4.40
C HIS A 45 32.04 -1.22 -3.95
N ARG A 46 32.33 -1.21 -2.64
CA ARG A 46 33.34 -2.08 -2.03
C ARG A 46 32.62 -3.18 -1.27
N LEU A 47 32.61 -4.39 -1.84
CA LEU A 47 32.28 -5.58 -1.10
C LEU A 47 33.52 -6.04 -0.32
N PRO A 48 33.36 -6.71 0.84
CA PRO A 48 34.48 -7.36 1.52
C PRO A 48 35.17 -8.36 0.58
N VAL A 49 36.50 -8.45 0.65
CA VAL A 49 37.28 -9.36 -0.21
C VAL A 49 36.93 -10.83 0.06
N ASP A 50 36.57 -11.15 1.30
CA ASP A 50 36.21 -12.50 1.74
C ASP A 50 34.69 -12.79 1.69
N ASP A 51 33.95 -12.07 0.86
CA ASP A 51 32.51 -12.25 0.73
C ASP A 51 32.16 -13.61 0.08
N PRO A 52 31.44 -14.53 0.77
CA PRO A 52 31.13 -15.85 0.24
C PRO A 52 30.13 -15.82 -0.93
N LEU A 53 29.42 -14.72 -1.15
CA LEU A 53 28.40 -14.61 -2.19
C LEU A 53 28.88 -13.74 -3.36
N PRO A 54 28.76 -14.22 -4.62
CA PRO A 54 29.07 -13.38 -5.77
C PRO A 54 28.07 -12.22 -5.87
N ALA A 55 28.55 -11.06 -6.34
CA ALA A 55 27.76 -9.85 -6.58
C ALA A 55 26.37 -10.08 -7.23
N PRO A 56 26.24 -10.84 -8.35
CA PRO A 56 24.93 -11.10 -8.95
C PRO A 56 23.97 -11.89 -8.04
N ALA A 57 24.48 -12.79 -7.20
CA ALA A 57 23.64 -13.53 -6.26
C ALA A 57 23.07 -12.61 -5.17
N ARG A 58 23.89 -11.70 -4.61
CA ARG A 58 23.41 -10.68 -3.65
C ARG A 58 22.35 -9.77 -4.26
N TYR A 59 22.59 -9.32 -5.49
CA TYR A 59 21.61 -8.52 -6.22
C TYR A 59 20.30 -9.28 -6.43
N GLY A 60 20.38 -10.54 -6.87
CA GLY A 60 19.23 -11.42 -7.03
C GLY A 60 18.45 -11.64 -5.72
N ILE A 61 19.14 -11.78 -4.59
CA ILE A 61 18.52 -11.87 -3.26
C ILE A 61 17.76 -10.58 -2.93
N ALA A 62 18.34 -9.39 -3.15
CA ALA A 62 17.63 -8.13 -2.92
C ALA A 62 16.37 -8.01 -3.79
N VAL A 63 16.47 -8.33 -5.09
CA VAL A 63 15.31 -8.36 -6.01
C VAL A 63 14.24 -9.31 -5.48
N ALA A 64 14.62 -10.52 -5.05
CA ALA A 64 13.70 -11.52 -4.52
C ALA A 64 13.03 -11.07 -3.22
N VAL A 65 13.79 -10.52 -2.26
CA VAL A 65 13.26 -10.00 -0.99
C VAL A 65 12.26 -8.87 -1.24
N LEU A 66 12.60 -7.92 -2.12
CA LEU A 66 11.72 -6.81 -2.47
C LEU A 66 10.48 -7.27 -3.23
N ALA A 67 10.61 -8.25 -4.14
CA ALA A 67 9.47 -8.86 -4.82
C ALA A 67 8.56 -9.60 -3.84
N LEU A 68 9.11 -10.43 -2.95
CA LEU A 68 8.36 -11.16 -1.92
C LEU A 68 7.63 -10.20 -0.98
N ALA A 69 8.22 -9.06 -0.63
CA ALA A 69 7.56 -8.04 0.17
C ALA A 69 6.32 -7.43 -0.51
N GLN A 70 6.29 -7.43 -1.85
CA GLN A 70 5.13 -7.05 -2.65
C GLN A 70 4.14 -8.22 -2.83
N LEU A 71 4.59 -9.46 -2.88
CA LEU A 71 3.72 -10.63 -3.05
C LEU A 71 3.04 -11.07 -1.75
N ALA A 72 3.75 -11.01 -0.63
CA ALA A 72 3.26 -11.33 0.71
C ALA A 72 2.29 -10.27 1.27
N ARG A 73 1.74 -9.40 0.39
CA ARG A 73 0.75 -8.41 0.77
C ARG A 73 -0.55 -9.08 1.15
N LEU A 74 -0.99 -8.80 2.36
CA LEU A 74 -2.28 -9.31 2.85
C LEU A 74 -3.33 -8.26 2.54
N ARG A 75 -4.23 -8.59 1.63
CA ARG A 75 -5.38 -7.76 1.29
C ARG A 75 -6.57 -8.23 2.09
N PHE A 76 -7.15 -7.32 2.86
CA PHE A 76 -8.41 -7.55 3.54
C PHE A 76 -9.46 -6.65 2.92
N ARG A 77 -10.57 -7.26 2.50
CA ARG A 77 -11.73 -6.51 2.04
C ARG A 77 -12.51 -6.08 3.28
N ALA A 78 -12.36 -4.83 3.68
CA ALA A 78 -13.27 -4.21 4.63
C ALA A 78 -14.40 -3.53 3.84
N PRO A 79 -15.61 -3.37 4.42
CA PRO A 79 -16.73 -2.64 3.83
C PRO A 79 -16.34 -1.20 3.44
N ALA A 80 -15.48 -0.56 4.24
CA ALA A 80 -14.93 0.77 3.96
C ALA A 80 -13.76 0.81 2.95
N GLY A 81 -13.37 -0.33 2.36
CA GLY A 81 -12.29 -0.43 1.35
C GLY A 81 -11.29 -1.55 1.60
N MET A 82 -10.36 -1.77 0.66
CA MET A 82 -9.28 -2.75 0.84
C MET A 82 -8.14 -2.18 1.71
N VAL A 83 -7.87 -2.81 2.86
CA VAL A 83 -6.68 -2.53 3.66
C VAL A 83 -5.60 -3.55 3.28
N SER A 84 -4.47 -3.07 2.77
CA SER A 84 -3.34 -3.93 2.41
C SER A 84 -2.18 -3.77 3.38
N ILE A 85 -1.71 -4.87 3.95
CA ILE A 85 -0.47 -4.91 4.72
C ILE A 85 0.70 -5.09 3.76
N SER A 86 1.59 -4.10 3.67
CA SER A 86 2.81 -4.17 2.85
C SER A 86 4.04 -4.39 3.74
N TRP A 87 5.00 -5.20 3.29
CA TRP A 87 6.24 -5.49 4.03
C TRP A 87 7.45 -4.67 3.53
N GLY A 88 7.19 -3.57 2.81
CA GLY A 88 8.22 -2.82 2.10
C GLY A 88 9.29 -2.24 3.02
N GLU A 89 8.91 -1.76 4.20
CA GLU A 89 9.83 -1.17 5.17
C GLU A 89 10.79 -2.22 5.76
N ALA A 90 10.28 -3.42 6.06
CA ALA A 90 11.11 -4.53 6.53
C ALA A 90 12.11 -4.97 5.44
N ALA A 91 11.63 -5.14 4.21
CA ALA A 91 12.47 -5.52 3.08
C ALA A 91 13.55 -4.48 2.78
N LEU A 92 13.23 -3.20 2.88
CA LEU A 92 14.20 -2.12 2.74
C LEU A 92 15.30 -2.21 3.80
N ILE A 93 14.94 -2.38 5.09
CA ILE A 93 15.90 -2.54 6.18
C ILE A 93 16.81 -3.75 5.93
N ILE A 94 16.23 -4.89 5.55
CA ILE A 94 17.00 -6.10 5.23
C ILE A 94 17.97 -5.85 4.06
N CYS A 95 17.52 -5.18 2.99
CA CYS A 95 18.36 -4.89 1.83
C CYS A 95 19.47 -3.87 2.15
N LEU A 96 19.21 -2.88 2.99
CA LEU A 96 20.20 -1.92 3.47
C LEU A 96 21.37 -2.61 4.19
N TYR A 97 21.09 -3.71 4.89
CA TYR A 97 22.13 -4.52 5.54
C TYR A 97 22.85 -5.47 4.58
N LEU A 98 22.11 -6.11 3.67
CA LEU A 98 22.63 -7.21 2.83
C LEU A 98 23.34 -6.75 1.57
N VAL A 99 22.99 -5.60 0.99
CA VAL A 99 23.38 -5.27 -0.38
C VAL A 99 23.89 -3.83 -0.46
N PRO A 100 24.88 -3.54 -1.33
CA PRO A 100 25.36 -2.17 -1.47
C PRO A 100 24.21 -1.19 -1.78
N ALA A 101 24.23 -0.06 -1.08
CA ALA A 101 23.16 0.94 -1.09
C ALA A 101 22.71 1.36 -2.50
N GLY A 102 23.65 1.54 -3.45
CA GLY A 102 23.35 1.94 -4.82
C GLY A 102 22.54 0.92 -5.62
N TRP A 103 22.51 -0.35 -5.21
CA TRP A 103 21.75 -1.39 -5.91
C TRP A 103 20.28 -1.42 -5.51
N ILE A 104 19.92 -0.84 -4.36
CA ILE A 104 18.57 -0.95 -3.78
C ILE A 104 17.50 -0.30 -4.67
N PRO A 105 17.70 0.88 -5.28
CA PRO A 105 16.70 1.47 -6.18
C PRO A 105 16.41 0.58 -7.39
N SER A 106 17.45 0.08 -8.07
CA SER A 106 17.27 -0.80 -9.23
C SER A 106 16.65 -2.14 -8.82
N ALA A 107 17.08 -2.73 -7.70
CA ALA A 107 16.50 -3.95 -7.17
C ALA A 107 15.02 -3.77 -6.79
N THR A 108 14.66 -2.60 -6.24
CA THR A 108 13.27 -2.24 -5.91
C THR A 108 12.43 -2.09 -7.16
N LEU A 109 12.95 -1.42 -8.20
CA LEU A 109 12.26 -1.24 -9.47
C LEU A 109 11.96 -2.60 -10.13
N ILE A 110 12.97 -3.47 -10.23
CA ILE A 110 12.82 -4.80 -10.84
C ILE A 110 11.95 -5.70 -9.96
N GLY A 111 12.21 -5.79 -8.67
CA GLY A 111 11.46 -6.65 -7.75
C GLY A 111 9.99 -6.27 -7.66
N ALA A 112 9.68 -4.98 -7.54
CA ALA A 112 8.30 -4.50 -7.56
C ALA A 112 7.65 -4.73 -8.92
N GLY A 113 8.35 -4.43 -10.03
CA GLY A 113 7.85 -4.67 -11.38
C GLY A 113 7.48 -6.14 -11.61
N LEU A 114 8.37 -7.06 -11.25
CA LEU A 114 8.14 -8.51 -11.36
C LEU A 114 6.95 -8.95 -10.51
N ALA A 115 6.88 -8.52 -9.25
CA ALA A 115 5.79 -8.89 -8.35
C ALA A 115 4.42 -8.40 -8.86
N TRP A 116 4.35 -7.15 -9.33
CA TRP A 116 3.12 -6.58 -9.84
C TRP A 116 2.73 -7.16 -11.20
N SER A 117 3.67 -7.42 -12.10
CA SER A 117 3.41 -8.13 -13.35
C SER A 117 2.89 -9.54 -13.10
N ALA A 118 3.46 -10.27 -12.15
CA ALA A 118 2.97 -11.59 -11.75
C ALA A 118 1.55 -11.51 -11.21
N LEU A 119 1.26 -10.59 -10.28
CA LEU A 119 -0.11 -10.41 -9.76
C LEU A 119 -1.11 -10.02 -10.85
N SER A 120 -0.67 -9.25 -11.84
CA SER A 120 -1.52 -8.90 -12.98
C SER A 120 -1.79 -10.04 -13.94
N ALA A 121 -0.85 -10.99 -14.08
CA ALA A 121 -1.05 -12.20 -14.86
C ALA A 121 -2.03 -13.18 -14.19
N TYR A 122 -2.07 -13.23 -12.85
CA TYR A 122 -2.82 -14.26 -12.10
C TYR A 122 -4.18 -13.83 -11.52
N GLY A 123 -4.64 -12.59 -11.66
CA GLY A 123 -6.00 -12.27 -11.22
C GLY A 123 -6.45 -10.80 -11.25
N GLU A 124 -5.54 -9.83 -11.11
CA GLU A 124 -5.91 -8.41 -11.17
C GLU A 124 -5.39 -7.79 -12.46
N ARG A 125 -6.21 -7.74 -13.50
CA ARG A 125 -5.88 -6.96 -14.71
C ARG A 125 -5.77 -5.48 -14.33
N ARG A 126 -4.54 -5.05 -14.01
CA ARG A 126 -4.19 -3.66 -13.80
C ARG A 126 -3.59 -3.10 -15.08
N PRO A 127 -3.87 -1.83 -15.41
CA PRO A 127 -3.23 -1.20 -16.55
C PRO A 127 -1.72 -1.14 -16.35
N VAL A 128 -0.96 -1.36 -17.43
CA VAL A 128 0.51 -1.41 -17.38
C VAL A 128 1.10 -0.14 -16.77
N LEU A 129 0.53 1.03 -17.10
CA LEU A 129 0.98 2.31 -16.55
C LEU A 129 0.86 2.39 -15.03
N GLU A 130 -0.16 1.75 -14.44
CA GLU A 130 -0.30 1.71 -12.99
C GLU A 130 0.82 0.87 -12.36
N THR A 131 1.15 -0.28 -12.95
CA THR A 131 2.27 -1.12 -12.50
C THR A 131 3.60 -0.37 -12.59
N VAL A 132 3.86 0.28 -13.72
CA VAL A 132 5.08 1.11 -13.92
C VAL A 132 5.15 2.21 -12.87
N ARG A 133 4.06 2.95 -12.67
CA ARG A 133 3.99 4.03 -11.69
C ARG A 133 4.26 3.53 -10.27
N ILE A 134 3.67 2.39 -9.88
CA ILE A 134 3.88 1.82 -8.54
C ILE A 134 5.36 1.42 -8.37
N ALA A 135 5.92 0.65 -9.31
CA ALA A 135 7.31 0.22 -9.24
C ALA A 135 8.28 1.42 -9.21
N ALA A 136 8.05 2.42 -10.06
CA ALA A 136 8.82 3.65 -10.07
C ALA A 136 8.71 4.44 -8.76
N SER A 137 7.50 4.56 -8.19
CA SER A 137 7.29 5.27 -6.92
C SER A 137 8.01 4.59 -5.76
N LEU A 138 7.97 3.25 -5.69
CA LEU A 138 8.69 2.49 -4.68
C LEU A 138 10.21 2.62 -4.86
N SER A 139 10.69 2.56 -6.10
CA SER A 139 12.10 2.77 -6.44
C SER A 139 12.59 4.17 -6.03
N ALA A 140 11.85 5.23 -6.39
CA ALA A 140 12.19 6.60 -6.01
C ALA A 140 12.18 6.79 -4.48
N ALA A 141 11.18 6.22 -3.78
CA ALA A 141 11.14 6.23 -2.33
C ALA A 141 12.33 5.49 -1.70
N SER A 142 12.72 4.33 -2.25
CA SER A 142 13.88 3.58 -1.79
C SER A 142 15.18 4.35 -2.01
N ALA A 143 15.33 5.07 -3.12
CA ALA A 143 16.50 5.91 -3.38
C ALA A 143 16.66 7.03 -2.35
N LEU A 144 15.57 7.73 -2.02
CA LEU A 144 15.63 8.79 -1.00
C LEU A 144 15.87 8.22 0.40
N ALA A 145 15.26 7.08 0.72
CA ALA A 145 15.49 6.38 1.98
C ALA A 145 16.94 5.91 2.13
N VAL A 146 17.51 5.35 1.07
CA VAL A 146 18.93 4.99 1.00
C VAL A 146 19.81 6.21 1.21
N ALA A 147 19.53 7.32 0.53
CA ALA A 147 20.29 8.56 0.72
C ALA A 147 20.28 9.00 2.19
N VAL A 148 19.10 9.05 2.83
CA VAL A 148 18.97 9.41 4.26
C VAL A 148 19.68 8.42 5.18
N THR A 149 19.57 7.11 4.94
CA THR A 149 20.28 6.14 5.78
C THR A 149 21.78 6.28 5.60
N THR A 150 22.28 6.41 4.37
CA THR A 150 23.72 6.50 4.07
C THR A 150 24.38 7.78 4.55
N THR A 151 23.64 8.88 4.72
CA THR A 151 24.17 10.10 5.36
C THR A 151 24.29 9.96 6.88
N LEU A 152 23.50 9.07 7.49
CA LEU A 152 23.51 8.83 8.94
C LEU A 152 24.38 7.63 9.35
N GLY A 153 24.64 6.69 8.44
CA GLY A 153 25.50 5.54 8.68
C GLY A 153 25.64 4.59 7.48
N HIS A 154 26.55 3.62 7.58
CA HIS A 154 26.81 2.65 6.51
C HIS A 154 26.38 1.24 6.94
N PRO A 155 25.13 0.82 6.67
CA PRO A 155 24.57 -0.42 7.20
C PRO A 155 25.09 -1.72 6.58
N LEU A 156 25.79 -1.64 5.44
CA LEU A 156 26.23 -2.82 4.70
C LEU A 156 27.10 -3.73 5.58
N LEU A 157 26.53 -4.88 5.99
CA LEU A 157 27.16 -5.90 6.83
C LEU A 157 27.78 -5.38 8.14
N ALA A 158 27.41 -4.17 8.57
CA ALA A 158 27.98 -3.53 9.76
C ALA A 158 27.39 -4.13 11.05
N THR A 159 28.17 -4.13 12.12
CA THR A 159 27.68 -4.58 13.43
C THR A 159 26.43 -3.79 13.84
N PRO A 160 25.31 -4.46 14.22
CA PRO A 160 24.10 -3.77 14.66
C PRO A 160 24.37 -2.95 15.92
N THR A 161 24.37 -1.63 15.77
CA THR A 161 24.48 -0.67 16.89
C THR A 161 23.20 0.15 16.99
N PRO A 162 22.88 0.73 18.17
CA PRO A 162 21.72 1.61 18.31
C PRO A 162 21.73 2.78 17.31
N GLY A 163 22.92 3.34 17.01
CA GLY A 163 23.08 4.40 16.01
C GLY A 163 22.74 3.93 14.60
N LEU A 164 23.18 2.72 14.21
CA LEU A 164 22.85 2.15 12.91
C LEU A 164 21.35 1.83 12.80
N SER A 165 20.75 1.29 13.87
CA SER A 165 19.31 1.08 13.94
C SER A 165 18.54 2.39 13.75
N ALA A 166 18.99 3.49 14.38
CA ALA A 166 18.39 4.81 14.18
C ALA A 166 18.49 5.29 12.72
N ALA A 167 19.64 5.09 12.06
CA ALA A 167 19.82 5.42 10.64
C ALA A 167 18.89 4.61 9.72
N MET A 168 18.70 3.32 10.01
CA MET A 168 17.78 2.46 9.26
C MET A 168 16.31 2.83 9.50
N ILE A 169 15.95 3.18 10.74
CA ILE A 169 14.62 3.69 11.09
C ILE A 169 14.35 5.00 10.36
N ALA A 170 15.31 5.92 10.32
CA ALA A 170 15.19 7.18 9.58
C ALA A 170 14.92 6.92 8.09
N GLY A 171 15.67 6.01 7.46
CA GLY A 171 15.40 5.59 6.08
C GLY A 171 14.01 4.97 5.90
N ALA A 172 13.58 4.09 6.80
CA ALA A 172 12.25 3.50 6.75
C ALA A 172 11.13 4.56 6.90
N VAL A 173 11.30 5.55 7.77
CA VAL A 173 10.38 6.70 7.90
C VAL A 173 10.36 7.49 6.60
N THR A 174 11.51 7.81 6.01
CA THR A 174 11.60 8.50 4.72
C THR A 174 10.86 7.73 3.63
N TYR A 175 11.09 6.42 3.54
CA TYR A 175 10.38 5.55 2.59
C TYR A 175 8.86 5.61 2.78
N LEU A 176 8.39 5.50 4.03
CA LEU A 176 6.96 5.58 4.37
C LEU A 176 6.38 6.93 3.94
N LEU A 177 7.03 8.04 4.28
CA LEU A 177 6.54 9.38 3.99
C LEU A 177 6.48 9.64 2.48
N VAL A 178 7.51 9.24 1.73
CA VAL A 178 7.55 9.43 0.27
C VAL A 178 6.49 8.57 -0.42
N THR A 179 6.35 7.30 -0.03
CA THR A 179 5.32 6.42 -0.62
C THR A 179 3.90 6.91 -0.30
N ALA A 180 3.67 7.37 0.93
CA ALA A 180 2.39 7.96 1.32
C ALA A 180 2.11 9.26 0.56
N TRP A 181 3.10 10.14 0.44
CA TRP A 181 2.99 11.41 -0.29
C TRP A 181 2.71 11.18 -1.79
N LEU A 182 3.48 10.32 -2.47
CA LEU A 182 3.26 9.99 -3.89
C LEU A 182 1.86 9.40 -4.13
N SER A 183 1.40 8.54 -3.21
CA SER A 183 0.06 7.95 -3.28
C SER A 183 -1.03 9.03 -3.09
N GLY A 184 -0.86 9.91 -2.10
CA GLY A 184 -1.78 11.02 -1.82
C GLY A 184 -1.86 12.02 -2.96
N VAL A 185 -0.72 12.46 -3.52
CA VAL A 185 -0.67 13.36 -4.69
C VAL A 185 -1.38 12.71 -5.88
N THR A 186 -1.10 11.45 -6.14
CA THR A 186 -1.74 10.71 -7.23
C THR A 186 -3.26 10.66 -7.07
N LEU A 187 -3.75 10.38 -5.85
CA LEU A 187 -5.18 10.33 -5.55
C LEU A 187 -5.83 11.72 -5.69
N GLY A 188 -5.20 12.75 -5.12
CA GLY A 188 -5.67 14.14 -5.22
C GLY A 188 -5.75 14.62 -6.66
N LEU A 189 -4.76 14.28 -7.51
CA LEU A 189 -4.79 14.61 -8.94
C LEU A 189 -5.86 13.85 -9.73
N ARG A 190 -6.28 12.67 -9.27
CA ARG A 190 -7.33 11.86 -9.92
C ARG A 190 -8.74 12.33 -9.55
N LEU A 191 -8.95 12.62 -8.27
CA LEU A 191 -10.28 12.90 -7.70
C LEU A 191 -10.54 14.40 -7.46
N GLY A 192 -9.54 15.27 -7.67
CA GLY A 192 -9.69 16.72 -7.47
C GLY A 192 -9.84 17.15 -6.01
N VAL A 193 -9.55 16.26 -5.05
CA VAL A 193 -9.71 16.49 -3.60
C VAL A 193 -8.39 16.86 -2.91
N PRO A 194 -8.45 17.58 -1.77
CA PRO A 194 -7.27 17.95 -1.00
C PRO A 194 -6.53 16.71 -0.47
N ILE A 195 -5.20 16.73 -0.56
CA ILE A 195 -4.33 15.60 -0.24
C ILE A 195 -4.22 15.34 1.28
N GLY A 196 -4.33 16.39 2.10
CA GLY A 196 -3.98 16.38 3.52
C GLY A 196 -4.81 15.41 4.38
N PRO A 197 -6.16 15.56 4.45
CA PRO A 197 -6.98 14.71 5.32
C PRO A 197 -6.89 13.21 4.98
N PRO A 198 -6.93 12.78 3.70
CA PRO A 198 -6.74 11.37 3.34
C PRO A 198 -5.34 10.85 3.68
N LEU A 199 -4.30 11.67 3.47
CA LEU A 199 -2.92 11.29 3.79
C LEU A 199 -2.71 11.07 5.29
N LEU A 200 -3.21 11.98 6.13
CA LEU A 200 -3.09 11.85 7.58
C LEU A 200 -3.86 10.64 8.11
N ALA A 201 -5.06 10.39 7.60
CA ALA A 201 -5.84 9.20 7.94
C ALA A 201 -5.10 7.91 7.54
N ALA A 202 -4.52 7.86 6.33
CA ALA A 202 -3.74 6.73 5.86
C ALA A 202 -2.48 6.48 6.71
N LEU A 203 -1.75 7.54 7.08
CA LEU A 203 -0.56 7.44 7.93
C LEU A 203 -0.90 6.95 9.34
N ARG A 204 -1.96 7.50 9.96
CA ARG A 204 -2.43 7.03 11.28
C ARG A 204 -2.83 5.56 11.26
N GLY A 205 -3.53 5.12 10.23
CA GLY A 205 -3.91 3.73 10.05
C GLY A 205 -2.72 2.79 9.80
N LYS A 206 -1.63 3.30 9.20
CA LYS A 206 -0.43 2.52 8.88
C LYS A 206 0.62 2.51 10.00
N LEU A 207 0.50 3.34 11.03
CA LEU A 207 1.53 3.50 12.08
C LEU A 207 1.87 2.19 12.79
N LEU A 208 0.85 1.42 13.23
CA LEU A 208 1.08 0.16 13.93
C LEU A 208 1.83 -0.84 13.05
N MET A 209 1.43 -0.95 11.78
CA MET A 209 2.07 -1.80 10.79
C MET A 209 3.50 -1.37 10.50
N PHE A 210 3.73 -0.06 10.41
CA PHE A 210 5.07 0.50 10.23
C PHE A 210 5.99 0.08 11.37
N VAL A 211 5.55 0.23 12.62
CA VAL A 211 6.33 -0.19 13.80
C VAL A 211 6.63 -1.69 13.75
N GLY A 212 5.63 -2.52 13.41
CA GLY A 212 5.83 -3.96 13.25
C GLY A 212 6.84 -4.32 12.15
N ASN A 213 6.74 -3.69 10.98
CA ASN A 213 7.65 -3.93 9.86
C ASN A 213 9.08 -3.52 10.19
N VAL A 214 9.25 -2.36 10.83
CA VAL A 214 10.57 -1.87 11.27
C VAL A 214 11.18 -2.82 12.30
N ALA A 215 10.40 -3.23 13.31
CA ALA A 215 10.86 -4.19 14.31
C ALA A 215 11.27 -5.53 13.67
N VAL A 216 10.45 -6.08 12.76
CA VAL A 216 10.78 -7.31 12.03
C VAL A 216 12.06 -7.15 11.21
N GLY A 217 12.19 -6.05 10.46
CA GLY A 217 13.39 -5.78 9.67
C GLY A 217 14.65 -5.73 10.53
N LEU A 218 14.62 -5.02 11.67
CA LEU A 218 15.74 -4.93 12.60
C LEU A 218 16.07 -6.27 13.25
N VAL A 219 15.06 -7.05 13.65
CA VAL A 219 15.27 -8.41 14.18
C VAL A 219 15.93 -9.30 13.13
N VAL A 220 15.48 -9.27 11.88
CA VAL A 220 16.11 -10.02 10.79
C VAL A 220 17.58 -9.63 10.61
N VAL A 221 17.91 -8.33 10.68
CA VAL A 221 19.29 -7.85 10.61
C VAL A 221 20.15 -8.40 11.75
N VAL A 222 19.64 -8.36 12.98
CA VAL A 222 20.35 -8.92 14.14
C VAL A 222 20.55 -10.42 14.00
N LEU A 223 19.52 -11.16 13.55
CA LEU A 223 19.62 -12.61 13.34
C LEU A 223 20.63 -12.95 12.24
N LEU A 224 20.61 -12.23 11.12
CA LEU A 224 21.58 -12.39 10.03
C LEU A 224 23.02 -12.13 10.49
N HIS A 225 23.22 -11.17 11.40
CA HIS A 225 24.53 -10.87 11.96
C HIS A 225 25.03 -11.96 12.91
N VAL A 226 24.15 -12.53 13.73
CA VAL A 226 24.49 -13.58 14.70
C VAL A 226 24.67 -14.93 14.01
N ASP A 227 23.63 -15.44 13.35
CA ASP A 227 23.64 -16.64 12.52
C ASP A 227 22.34 -16.71 11.68
N ALA A 228 22.49 -16.75 10.35
CA ALA A 228 21.37 -16.79 9.41
C ALA A 228 20.40 -17.98 9.62
N ARG A 229 20.84 -19.08 10.27
CA ARG A 229 19.99 -20.24 10.56
C ARG A 229 18.83 -19.90 11.48
N TRP A 230 18.96 -18.88 12.32
CA TRP A 230 17.87 -18.42 13.20
C TRP A 230 16.68 -17.86 12.45
N LEU A 231 16.84 -17.48 11.17
CA LEU A 231 15.72 -17.05 10.34
C LEU A 231 14.66 -18.15 10.15
N LEU A 232 15.03 -19.44 10.31
CA LEU A 232 14.08 -20.56 10.27
C LEU A 232 13.05 -20.50 11.42
N LEU A 233 13.32 -19.75 12.48
CA LEU A 233 12.38 -19.54 13.60
C LEU A 233 11.46 -18.33 13.42
N LEU A 234 11.65 -17.52 12.39
CA LEU A 234 10.79 -16.35 12.12
C LEU A 234 9.39 -16.65 11.58
N PRO A 235 9.14 -17.72 10.79
CA PRO A 235 7.81 -17.96 10.22
C PRO A 235 6.69 -18.05 11.28
N PRO A 236 6.84 -18.78 12.41
CA PRO A 236 5.77 -18.84 13.42
C PRO A 236 5.45 -17.49 14.08
N PRO A 237 6.43 -16.69 14.58
CA PRO A 237 6.16 -15.34 15.09
C PRO A 237 5.53 -14.40 14.06
N LEU A 238 6.01 -14.42 12.81
CA LEU A 238 5.43 -13.59 11.74
C LEU A 238 3.99 -13.98 11.44
N TRP A 239 3.68 -15.28 11.50
CA TRP A 239 2.33 -15.79 11.34
C TRP A 239 1.41 -15.37 12.50
N LEU A 240 1.88 -15.43 13.75
CA LEU A 240 1.12 -14.96 14.92
C LEU A 240 0.89 -13.44 14.88
N LEU A 241 1.91 -12.68 14.49
CA LEU A 241 1.81 -11.22 14.30
C LEU A 241 0.75 -10.90 13.24
N GLN A 242 0.79 -11.63 12.12
CA GLN A 242 -0.20 -11.54 11.05
C GLN A 242 -1.62 -11.90 11.53
N GLN A 243 -1.79 -12.92 12.36
CA GLN A 243 -3.08 -13.24 12.97
C GLN A 243 -3.57 -12.13 13.89
N THR A 244 -2.68 -11.56 14.69
CA THR A 244 -3.02 -10.45 15.59
C THR A 244 -3.49 -9.24 14.81
N TYR A 245 -2.79 -8.88 13.72
CA TYR A 245 -3.22 -7.83 12.81
C TYR A 245 -4.59 -8.11 12.19
N ARG A 246 -4.82 -9.36 11.75
CA ARG A 246 -6.12 -9.78 11.21
C ARG A 246 -7.24 -9.60 12.22
N HIS A 247 -7.02 -10.00 13.47
CA HIS A 247 -8.03 -9.93 14.51
C HIS A 247 -8.34 -8.47 14.89
N ARG A 248 -7.31 -7.63 15.07
CA ARG A 248 -7.49 -6.19 15.34
C ARG A 248 -8.25 -5.47 14.22
N LEU A 249 -7.89 -5.70 12.96
CA LEU A 249 -8.57 -5.07 11.83
C LEU A 249 -10.04 -5.47 11.76
N ARG A 250 -10.37 -6.73 12.09
CA ARG A 250 -11.77 -7.19 12.18
C ARG A 250 -12.51 -6.53 13.33
N ALA A 251 -11.91 -6.45 14.52
CA ALA A 251 -12.54 -5.82 15.68
C ALA A 251 -12.80 -4.32 15.44
N ASP A 252 -11.84 -3.58 14.88
CA ASP A 252 -12.02 -2.16 14.54
C ASP A 252 -13.14 -1.96 13.50
N GLN A 253 -13.27 -2.91 12.57
CA GLN A 253 -14.33 -2.90 11.56
C GLN A 253 -15.69 -3.18 12.18
N GLU A 254 -15.81 -4.23 13.00
CA GLU A 254 -17.03 -4.56 13.73
C GLU A 254 -17.51 -3.37 14.55
N GLN A 255 -16.59 -2.70 15.29
CA GLN A 255 -16.92 -1.53 16.08
C GLN A 255 -17.47 -0.37 15.23
N ARG A 256 -16.93 -0.15 14.02
CA ARG A 256 -17.44 0.88 13.09
C ARG A 256 -18.80 0.51 12.55
N THR A 257 -18.99 -0.74 12.11
CA THR A 257 -20.29 -1.23 11.63
C THR A 257 -21.36 -1.12 12.71
N TRP A 258 -21.04 -1.49 13.96
CA TRP A 258 -21.94 -1.33 15.09
C TRP A 258 -22.27 0.13 15.39
N ARG A 259 -21.29 1.04 15.27
CA ARG A 259 -21.53 2.48 15.43
C ARG A 259 -22.47 3.00 14.34
N THR A 260 -22.21 2.68 13.08
CA THR A 260 -23.08 3.07 11.96
C THR A 260 -24.49 2.47 12.09
N PHE A 261 -24.60 1.23 12.55
CA PHE A 261 -25.89 0.60 12.85
C PHE A 261 -26.65 1.32 13.96
N ALA A 262 -25.97 1.67 15.05
CA ALA A 262 -26.55 2.42 16.16
C ALA A 262 -26.99 3.84 15.73
N GLU A 263 -26.16 4.55 14.97
CA GLU A 263 -26.47 5.86 14.40
C GLU A 263 -27.69 5.79 13.46
N SER A 264 -27.74 4.78 12.59
CA SER A 264 -28.87 4.56 11.68
C SER A 264 -30.16 4.24 12.46
N THR A 265 -30.08 3.39 13.49
CA THR A 265 -31.23 3.05 14.34
C THR A 265 -31.71 4.24 15.15
N ALA A 266 -30.78 5.07 15.66
CA ALA A 266 -31.13 6.32 16.34
C ALA A 266 -31.80 7.31 15.39
N ALA A 267 -31.37 7.39 14.13
CA ALA A 267 -31.98 8.25 13.12
C ALA A 267 -33.40 7.83 12.71
N LEU A 268 -33.78 6.56 12.95
CA LEU A 268 -35.17 6.09 12.79
C LEU A 268 -36.10 6.60 13.89
N ASN A 269 -35.58 7.16 14.98
CA ASN A 269 -36.40 7.72 16.05
C ASN A 269 -36.89 9.14 15.71
N GLN A 270 -37.55 9.27 14.56
CA GLN A 270 -38.21 10.48 14.09
C GLN A 270 -39.72 10.33 14.20
N LEU A 271 -40.44 11.44 14.38
CA LEU A 271 -41.90 11.44 14.59
C LEU A 271 -42.68 11.46 13.28
N ASP A 272 -42.03 11.77 12.15
CA ASP A 272 -42.64 11.86 10.83
C ASP A 272 -42.27 10.66 9.94
N GLU A 273 -43.28 10.07 9.26
CA GLU A 273 -43.12 8.90 8.38
C GLU A 273 -42.03 9.11 7.32
N ARG A 274 -41.98 10.31 6.73
CA ARG A 274 -41.01 10.64 5.67
C ARG A 274 -39.57 10.71 6.22
N GLY A 275 -39.38 11.26 7.42
CA GLY A 275 -38.11 11.30 8.12
C GLY A 275 -37.62 9.91 8.52
N VAL A 276 -38.51 9.05 9.01
CA VAL A 276 -38.20 7.64 9.32
C VAL A 276 -37.82 6.86 8.05
N ALA A 277 -38.60 6.98 6.98
CA ALA A 277 -38.29 6.31 5.71
C ALA A 277 -36.99 6.83 5.08
N GLY A 278 -36.74 8.14 5.14
CA GLY A 278 -35.49 8.73 4.68
C GLY A 278 -34.28 8.24 5.48
N ALA A 279 -34.40 8.15 6.81
CA ALA A 279 -33.37 7.59 7.68
C ALA A 279 -33.15 6.08 7.42
N ALA A 280 -34.21 5.33 7.14
CA ALA A 280 -34.12 3.90 6.80
C ALA A 280 -33.36 3.69 5.48
N VAL A 281 -33.69 4.47 4.44
CA VAL A 281 -33.01 4.44 3.14
C VAL A 281 -31.53 4.82 3.31
N ALA A 282 -31.25 5.94 3.98
CA ALA A 282 -29.87 6.41 4.18
C ALA A 282 -29.04 5.42 5.01
N GLY A 283 -29.61 4.87 6.09
CA GLY A 283 -28.99 3.86 6.93
C GLY A 283 -28.70 2.57 6.17
N ALA A 284 -29.64 2.08 5.35
CA ALA A 284 -29.46 0.89 4.53
C ALA A 284 -28.40 1.08 3.43
N LEU A 285 -28.41 2.23 2.74
CA LEU A 285 -27.36 2.58 1.77
C LEU A 285 -25.98 2.60 2.43
N ALA A 286 -25.88 3.19 3.63
CA ALA A 286 -24.62 3.27 4.37
C ALA A 286 -24.14 1.92 4.92
N LEU A 287 -25.06 1.09 5.46
CA LEU A 287 -24.72 -0.17 6.12
C LEU A 287 -24.39 -1.28 5.12
N PHE A 288 -25.15 -1.35 4.02
CA PHE A 288 -25.01 -2.43 3.02
C PHE A 288 -24.19 -2.03 1.80
N HIS A 289 -23.76 -0.77 1.72
CA HIS A 289 -23.10 -0.22 0.52
C HIS A 289 -23.91 -0.51 -0.76
N ALA A 290 -25.23 -0.46 -0.65
CA ALA A 290 -26.13 -0.74 -1.76
C ALA A 290 -26.13 0.45 -2.73
N GLU A 291 -26.30 0.16 -4.03
CA GLU A 291 -26.47 1.20 -5.04
C GLU A 291 -27.90 1.77 -5.03
N LEU A 292 -28.87 0.96 -4.62
CA LEU A 292 -30.29 1.28 -4.56
C LEU A 292 -30.96 0.59 -3.36
N VAL A 293 -31.88 1.28 -2.69
CA VAL A 293 -32.69 0.74 -1.60
C VAL A 293 -34.16 1.12 -1.81
N ASP A 294 -35.05 0.14 -1.64
CA ASP A 294 -36.50 0.32 -1.60
C ASP A 294 -37.01 0.01 -0.18
N VAL A 295 -37.79 0.92 0.40
CA VAL A 295 -38.43 0.78 1.72
C VAL A 295 -39.94 0.82 1.54
N ASP A 296 -40.61 -0.28 1.86
CA ASP A 296 -42.07 -0.40 1.83
C ASP A 296 -42.65 -0.16 3.24
N VAL A 297 -43.47 0.88 3.38
CA VAL A 297 -44.13 1.26 4.63
C VAL A 297 -45.61 0.88 4.55
N ALA A 298 -46.04 -0.01 5.46
CA ALA A 298 -47.45 -0.32 5.64
C ALA A 298 -48.15 0.79 6.44
N ARG A 299 -49.22 1.35 5.90
CA ARG A 299 -50.07 2.32 6.60
C ARG A 299 -51.25 1.64 7.28
N ALA A 300 -51.81 2.32 8.28
CA ALA A 300 -52.96 1.82 9.05
C ALA A 300 -54.23 1.59 8.22
N ASP A 301 -54.32 2.19 7.04
CA ASP A 301 -55.40 2.00 6.06
C ASP A 301 -55.22 0.74 5.18
N GLY A 302 -54.15 -0.04 5.40
CA GLY A 302 -53.81 -1.22 4.62
C GLY A 302 -53.12 -0.91 3.28
N SER A 303 -52.87 0.36 2.97
CA SER A 303 -52.07 0.76 1.81
C SER A 303 -50.58 0.63 2.10
N TRP A 304 -49.80 0.41 1.04
CA TRP A 304 -48.34 0.37 1.10
C TRP A 304 -47.77 1.56 0.35
N TRP A 305 -46.84 2.26 0.99
CA TRP A 305 -46.09 3.33 0.34
C TRP A 305 -44.63 2.93 0.19
N ARG A 306 -44.09 3.04 -1.02
CA ARG A 306 -42.69 2.73 -1.31
C ARG A 306 -41.88 4.01 -1.37
N TYR A 307 -40.78 4.03 -0.62
CA TYR A 307 -39.73 5.03 -0.73
C TYR A 307 -38.53 4.39 -1.40
N ARG A 308 -38.00 5.02 -2.45
CA ARG A 308 -36.79 4.58 -3.15
C ARG A 308 -35.70 5.62 -2.96
N GLY A 309 -34.48 5.15 -2.71
CA GLY A 309 -33.32 6.03 -2.80
C GLY A 309 -32.05 5.39 -3.29
N ASP A 310 -31.17 6.25 -3.79
CA ASP A 310 -29.89 5.91 -4.39
C ASP A 310 -28.74 6.64 -3.70
N ALA A 311 -27.51 6.25 -4.04
CA ALA A 311 -26.30 6.88 -3.51
C ALA A 311 -26.13 8.37 -3.90
N ALA A 312 -26.96 8.90 -4.82
CA ALA A 312 -26.95 10.31 -5.24
C ALA A 312 -27.87 11.20 -4.40
N GLY A 313 -28.62 10.63 -3.45
CA GLY A 313 -29.46 11.36 -2.50
C GLY A 313 -30.88 11.66 -3.00
N GLY A 314 -31.32 11.00 -4.08
CA GLY A 314 -32.73 11.07 -4.49
C GLY A 314 -33.60 10.23 -3.55
N LEU A 315 -34.58 10.85 -2.89
CA LEU A 315 -35.67 10.15 -2.19
C LEU A 315 -36.94 10.35 -3.01
N VAL A 316 -37.42 9.30 -3.67
CA VAL A 316 -38.66 9.28 -4.46
C VAL A 316 -39.71 8.45 -3.73
#